data_AF-A0A8C9I768-F1
#
_entry.id   AF-A0A8C9I768-F1
#
_cell.length_a   1.000
_cell.length_b   1.000
_cell.length_c   1.000
_cell.angle_alpha   90.00
_cell.angle_beta   90.00
_cell.angle_gamma   90.00
#
_symmetry.space_group_name_H-M   'P 1'
#
loop_
_entity.id
_entity.type
_entity.pdbx_description
1 polymer ?
#
loop_
_entity_poly.entity_id
_entity_poly.type
_entity_poly.pdbx_seq_one_letter_code
_entity_poly.pdbx_strand_id
1 'polypeptide(L)'
;MCSFSECALRMSRLSARLIGQVPRPTDSKAMKVAKLFREPPLAKKKETYDWYPDHNTYTALTGTLRFLGLYRDEHQDFKDEQKLLKKLREKGKPKEGEGKRAAKKGILLVPQEGEFLPQWQREESAFIAFPYVGGMSSNEMKVIWWNTIISWLKSIPVKLRLVC
;
A
#
# COMPACT_ATOMS: atom_id res chain seq x y z
N MET A 1 -8.76 8.45 -65.86
CA MET A 1 -7.34 8.06 -65.62
C MET A 1 -6.80 7.52 -66.93
N CYS A 2 -5.64 8.02 -67.40
CA CYS A 2 -5.01 7.51 -68.62
C CYS A 2 -4.38 6.14 -68.30
N SER A 3 -4.71 5.10 -69.06
CA SER A 3 -4.20 3.74 -68.87
C SER A 3 -2.71 3.68 -69.19
N PHE A 4 -1.91 3.11 -68.29
CA PHE A 4 -0.48 2.89 -68.53
C PHE A 4 -0.26 1.89 -69.67
N SER A 5 0.82 2.07 -70.45
CA SER A 5 1.24 1.11 -71.47
C SER A 5 1.76 -0.19 -70.85
N GLU A 6 1.67 -1.29 -71.58
CA GLU A 6 2.11 -2.60 -71.08
C GLU A 6 3.61 -2.63 -70.76
N CYS A 7 4.44 -1.98 -71.58
CA CYS A 7 5.87 -1.84 -71.34
C CYS A 7 6.16 -1.14 -70.00
N ALA A 8 5.43 -0.07 -69.67
CA ALA A 8 5.60 0.64 -68.41
C ALA A 8 5.28 -0.25 -67.19
N LEU A 9 4.24 -1.10 -67.28
CA LEU A 9 3.90 -2.06 -66.22
C LEU A 9 4.95 -3.17 -66.07
N ARG A 10 5.57 -3.62 -67.17
CA ARG A 10 6.66 -4.60 -67.13
C ARG A 10 7.91 -4.00 -66.50
N MET A 11 8.25 -2.76 -66.86
CA MET A 11 9.38 -2.04 -66.29
C MET A 11 9.20 -1.73 -64.80
N SER A 12 8.01 -1.34 -64.34
CA SER A 12 7.75 -1.06 -62.93
C SER A 12 7.81 -2.32 -62.05
N ARG A 13 7.36 -3.47 -62.55
CA ARG A 13 7.49 -4.75 -61.85
C ARG A 13 8.94 -5.22 -61.79
N LEU A 14 9.69 -5.04 -62.88
CA LEU A 14 11.11 -5.40 -62.95
C LEU A 14 11.92 -4.57 -61.95
N SER A 15 11.75 -3.23 -61.94
CA SER A 15 12.47 -2.36 -61.01
C SER A 15 12.13 -2.66 -59.55
N ALA A 16 10.85 -2.95 -59.23
CA ALA A 16 10.45 -3.36 -57.89
C ALA A 16 11.16 -4.65 -57.43
N ARG A 17 11.31 -5.65 -58.32
CA ARG A 17 12.05 -6.89 -58.00
C ARG A 17 13.54 -6.63 -57.78
N LEU A 18 14.15 -5.81 -58.63
CA LEU A 18 15.58 -5.48 -58.53
C LEU A 18 15.90 -4.74 -57.23
N ILE A 19 15.04 -3.82 -56.81
CA ILE A 19 15.24 -2.99 -55.59
C ILE A 19 14.73 -3.72 -54.32
N GLY A 20 13.99 -4.83 -54.46
CA GLY A 20 13.39 -5.55 -53.33
C GLY A 20 12.13 -4.88 -52.76
N GLN A 21 11.44 -4.07 -53.56
CA GLN A 21 10.10 -3.55 -53.23
C GLN A 21 9.02 -4.59 -53.59
N VAL A 22 7.77 -4.33 -53.17
CA VAL A 22 6.64 -5.24 -53.45
C VAL A 22 6.30 -5.21 -54.95
N PRO A 23 6.53 -6.30 -55.71
CA PRO A 23 6.38 -6.28 -57.17
C PRO A 23 4.96 -6.57 -57.64
N ARG A 24 4.09 -7.09 -56.77
CA ARG A 24 2.69 -7.35 -57.08
C ARG A 24 1.85 -6.12 -56.72
N PRO A 25 0.93 -5.68 -57.61
CA PRO A 25 -0.04 -4.66 -57.22
C PRO A 25 -0.83 -5.23 -56.04
N THR A 26 -0.75 -4.53 -54.91
CA THR A 26 -1.28 -4.99 -53.64
C THR A 26 -2.21 -3.91 -53.10
N ASP A 27 -3.31 -4.33 -52.47
CA ASP A 27 -4.26 -3.40 -51.88
C ASP A 27 -3.60 -2.53 -50.80
N SER A 28 -4.14 -1.33 -50.60
CA SER A 28 -3.67 -0.39 -49.58
C SER A 28 -3.63 -1.00 -48.17
N LYS A 29 -4.60 -1.89 -47.85
CA LYS A 29 -4.64 -2.63 -46.58
C LYS A 29 -3.48 -3.60 -46.42
N ALA A 30 -3.12 -4.34 -47.46
CA ALA A 30 -2.03 -5.32 -47.42
C ALA A 30 -0.64 -4.64 -47.42
N MET A 31 -0.52 -3.45 -48.04
CA MET A 31 0.69 -2.62 -47.93
C MET A 31 0.99 -2.15 -46.50
N LYS A 32 0.00 -2.11 -45.59
CA LYS A 32 0.22 -1.83 -44.16
C LYS A 32 1.17 -2.85 -43.52
N VAL A 33 1.06 -4.13 -43.88
CA VAL A 33 1.92 -5.18 -43.33
C VAL A 33 3.37 -4.96 -43.74
N ALA A 34 3.61 -4.63 -45.01
CA ALA A 34 4.94 -4.26 -45.47
C ALA A 34 5.50 -3.06 -44.70
N LYS A 35 4.68 -2.06 -44.37
CA LYS A 35 5.11 -0.91 -43.54
C LYS A 35 5.44 -1.30 -42.09
N LEU A 36 4.63 -2.17 -41.48
CA LEU A 36 4.84 -2.65 -40.11
C LEU A 36 6.17 -3.38 -39.93
N PHE A 37 6.67 -4.06 -40.96
CA PHE A 37 7.98 -4.72 -40.91
C PHE A 37 9.15 -3.86 -41.39
N ARG A 38 8.87 -2.76 -42.10
CA ARG A 38 9.91 -1.77 -42.46
C ARG A 38 10.37 -0.97 -41.25
N GLU A 39 9.45 -0.61 -40.38
CA GLU A 39 9.73 0.15 -39.17
C GLU A 39 9.79 -0.77 -37.95
N PRO A 40 10.69 -0.53 -36.98
CA PRO A 40 10.63 -1.26 -35.72
C PRO A 40 9.33 -0.94 -34.97
N PRO A 41 8.69 -1.94 -34.33
CA PRO A 41 7.47 -1.70 -33.57
C PRO A 41 7.74 -0.72 -32.42
N LEU A 42 6.72 0.06 -32.06
CA LEU A 42 6.82 1.12 -31.05
C LEU A 42 7.46 0.60 -29.75
N ALA A 43 7.06 -0.57 -29.27
CA ALA A 43 7.57 -1.17 -28.03
C ALA A 43 9.10 -1.44 -28.02
N LYS A 44 9.72 -1.61 -29.20
CA LYS A 44 11.16 -1.84 -29.32
C LYS A 44 11.97 -0.57 -29.53
N LYS A 45 11.30 0.59 -29.64
CA LYS A 45 11.99 1.87 -29.74
C LYS A 45 12.63 2.20 -28.39
N LYS A 46 13.88 2.67 -28.42
CA LYS A 46 14.65 3.04 -27.21
C LYS A 46 13.88 4.00 -26.33
N GLU A 47 13.28 5.01 -26.94
CA GLU A 47 12.41 6.00 -26.28
C GLU A 47 11.28 5.36 -25.46
N THR A 48 10.79 4.19 -25.85
CA THR A 48 9.69 3.51 -25.15
C THR A 48 10.18 2.66 -23.99
N TYR A 49 11.20 1.81 -24.19
CA TYR A 49 11.65 0.89 -23.14
C TYR A 49 12.67 1.52 -22.17
N ASP A 50 13.49 2.47 -22.62
CA ASP A 50 14.46 3.22 -21.80
C ASP A 50 13.84 4.53 -21.26
N TRP A 51 12.52 4.58 -21.08
CA TRP A 51 11.83 5.80 -20.64
C TRP A 51 12.25 6.25 -19.24
N TYR A 52 12.39 5.31 -18.31
CA TYR A 52 12.88 5.58 -16.96
C TYR A 52 14.35 5.15 -16.85
N PRO A 53 15.21 5.98 -16.24
CA PRO A 53 16.55 5.53 -15.90
C PRO A 53 16.47 4.43 -14.82
N ASP A 54 17.49 3.57 -14.77
CA ASP A 54 17.53 2.49 -13.77
C ASP A 54 17.78 3.05 -12.36
N HIS A 55 16.70 3.37 -11.65
CA HIS A 55 16.76 3.93 -10.30
C HIS A 55 17.44 3.02 -9.28
N ASN A 56 17.44 1.70 -9.50
CA ASN A 56 18.07 0.75 -8.56
C ASN A 56 19.59 0.92 -8.59
N THR A 57 20.15 1.12 -9.79
CA THR A 57 21.61 1.34 -9.95
C THR A 57 22.06 2.60 -9.22
N TYR A 58 21.38 3.73 -9.41
CA TYR A 58 21.72 4.99 -8.74
C TYR A 58 21.55 4.89 -7.23
N THR A 59 20.45 4.32 -6.76
CA THR A 59 20.17 4.20 -5.32
C THR A 59 21.18 3.28 -4.63
N ALA A 60 21.54 2.15 -5.27
CA ALA A 60 22.55 1.26 -4.75
C ALA A 60 23.93 1.93 -4.75
N LEU A 61 24.29 2.61 -5.84
CA LEU A 61 25.58 3.28 -6.00
C LEU A 61 25.78 4.40 -4.97
N THR A 62 24.79 5.28 -4.77
CA THR A 62 24.92 6.33 -3.76
C THR A 62 24.90 5.77 -2.34
N GLY A 63 24.16 4.68 -2.13
CA GLY A 63 24.18 3.93 -0.87
C GLY A 63 25.56 3.33 -0.56
N THR A 64 26.20 2.66 -1.51
CA THR A 64 27.55 2.09 -1.32
C THR A 64 28.59 3.19 -1.10
N LEU A 65 28.52 4.28 -1.88
CA LEU A 65 29.41 5.44 -1.68
C LEU A 65 29.23 6.09 -0.30
N ARG A 66 28.00 6.13 0.24
CA ARG A 66 27.74 6.61 1.60
C ARG A 66 28.39 5.71 2.65
N PHE A 67 28.31 4.39 2.50
CA PHE A 67 28.96 3.46 3.42
C PHE A 67 30.49 3.53 3.36
N LEU A 68 31.05 3.85 2.20
CA LEU A 68 32.49 4.09 2.03
C LEU A 68 32.93 5.48 2.52
N GLY A 69 32.00 6.37 2.88
CA GLY A 69 32.29 7.74 3.29
C GLY A 69 32.67 8.67 2.13
N LEU A 70 32.49 8.25 0.89
CA LEU A 70 32.80 9.03 -0.32
C LEU A 70 31.65 9.97 -0.72
N TYR A 71 30.43 9.67 -0.27
CA TYR A 71 29.24 10.47 -0.56
C TYR A 71 28.46 10.76 0.73
N ARG A 72 28.00 12.02 0.88
CA ARG A 72 27.16 12.44 2.00
C ARG A 72 25.73 12.68 1.54
N ASP A 73 24.80 11.88 2.04
CA ASP A 73 23.37 11.97 1.74
C ASP A 73 22.60 12.61 2.89
N GLU A 74 22.41 13.93 2.83
CA GLU A 74 21.72 14.72 3.86
C GLU A 74 20.27 14.26 4.08
N HIS A 75 19.59 13.83 3.02
CA HIS A 75 18.21 13.40 3.09
C HIS A 75 18.09 12.08 3.84
N GLN A 76 19.05 11.17 3.63
CA GLN A 76 19.07 9.92 4.37
C GLN A 76 19.53 10.13 5.82
N ASP A 77 20.48 11.03 6.08
CA ASP A 77 20.89 11.41 7.44
C ASP A 77 19.70 11.94 8.25
N PHE A 78 18.92 12.87 7.69
CA PHE A 78 17.71 13.39 8.32
C PHE A 78 16.69 12.29 8.61
N LYS A 79 16.47 11.37 7.67
CA LYS A 79 15.56 10.24 7.89
C LYS A 79 16.03 9.34 9.02
N ASP A 80 17.34 9.12 9.14
CA ASP A 80 17.90 8.24 10.15
C ASP A 80 17.83 8.88 11.55
N GLU A 81 18.10 10.17 11.69
CA GLU A 81 17.89 10.93 12.93
C GLU A 81 16.41 10.91 13.38
N GLN A 82 15.48 11.15 12.46
CA GLN A 82 14.06 11.12 12.76
C GLN A 82 13.60 9.71 13.20
N LYS A 83 14.18 8.65 12.63
CA LYS A 83 13.91 7.28 13.09
C LYS A 83 14.45 7.05 14.50
N LEU A 84 15.63 7.55 14.83
CA LEU A 84 16.21 7.44 16.17
C LEU A 84 15.33 8.14 17.21
N LEU A 85 14.91 9.38 16.95
CA LEU A 85 14.01 10.11 17.84
C LEU A 85 12.66 9.40 18.02
N LYS A 86 12.12 8.78 16.97
CA LYS A 86 10.89 7.99 17.05
C LYS A 86 11.07 6.73 17.90
N LYS A 87 12.23 6.06 17.81
CA LYS A 87 12.56 4.91 18.66
C LYS A 87 12.66 5.30 20.14
N LEU A 88 13.31 6.42 20.44
CA LEU A 88 13.39 6.97 21.80
C LEU A 88 12.02 7.31 22.37
N ARG A 89 11.08 7.73 21.51
CA ARG A 89 9.66 7.96 21.88
C ARG A 89 8.82 6.68 21.90
N GLU A 90 9.45 5.51 21.72
CA GLU A 90 8.80 4.19 21.62
C GLU A 90 7.77 4.07 20.50
N LYS A 91 7.77 5.03 19.56
CA LYS A 91 6.95 5.04 18.34
C LYS A 91 7.73 4.45 17.17
N GLY A 92 8.55 3.46 17.46
CA GLY A 92 9.28 2.68 16.47
C GLY A 92 8.33 1.83 15.62
N LYS A 93 8.82 1.38 14.47
CA LYS A 93 8.10 0.35 13.71
C LYS A 93 8.07 -0.93 14.58
N PRO A 94 6.90 -1.53 14.84
CA PRO A 94 6.82 -2.80 15.56
C PRO A 94 7.56 -3.88 14.78
N LYS A 95 7.99 -4.94 15.47
CA LYS A 95 8.54 -6.11 14.78
C LYS A 95 7.48 -6.70 13.85
N GLU A 96 7.94 -7.25 12.74
CA GLU A 96 7.05 -7.93 11.79
C GLU A 96 6.30 -9.05 12.52
N GLY A 97 4.98 -9.09 12.36
CA GLY A 97 4.11 -10.02 13.10
C GLY A 97 3.56 -9.48 14.44
N GLU A 98 4.21 -8.55 15.13
CA GLU A 98 3.75 -7.96 16.41
C GLU A 98 2.87 -6.71 16.20
N GLY A 99 2.24 -6.60 15.03
CA GLY A 99 1.36 -5.48 14.73
C GLY A 99 0.17 -5.44 15.69
N LYS A 100 -0.55 -4.30 15.71
CA LYS A 100 -1.74 -4.10 16.56
C LYS A 100 -2.81 -5.20 16.42
N ARG A 101 -2.82 -5.94 15.31
CA ARG A 101 -3.71 -7.07 15.04
C ARG A 101 -3.29 -8.36 15.77
N ALA A 102 -2.00 -8.60 15.98
CA ALA A 102 -1.50 -9.76 16.71
C ALA A 102 -1.65 -9.61 18.22
N ALA A 103 -1.46 -8.40 18.76
CA ALA A 103 -1.72 -8.09 20.17
C ALA A 103 -3.18 -8.40 20.58
N LYS A 104 -4.15 -8.25 19.66
CA LYS A 104 -5.55 -8.61 19.89
C LYS A 104 -5.82 -10.12 19.86
N LYS A 105 -4.97 -10.92 19.21
CA LYS A 105 -5.11 -12.39 19.15
C LYS A 105 -4.32 -13.10 20.26
N GLY A 106 -3.26 -12.47 20.79
CA GLY A 106 -2.40 -13.00 21.85
C GLY A 106 -3.01 -13.06 23.26
N ILE A 107 -4.28 -12.71 23.45
CA ILE A 107 -4.99 -12.90 24.74
C ILE A 107 -5.43 -14.37 24.95
N LEU A 108 -5.26 -15.24 23.94
CA LEU A 108 -5.56 -16.67 24.04
C LEU A 108 -4.27 -17.49 24.06
N LEU A 109 -3.52 -17.47 25.17
CA LEU A 109 -2.70 -18.58 25.65
C LEU A 109 -2.29 -18.25 27.10
N VAL A 110 -3.19 -18.53 28.04
CA VAL A 110 -2.82 -18.68 29.46
C VAL A 110 -2.30 -20.11 29.63
N PRO A 111 -1.05 -20.33 30.06
CA PRO A 111 -0.61 -21.65 30.50
C PRO A 111 -1.40 -22.05 31.76
N GLN A 112 -2.05 -23.21 31.71
CA GLN A 112 -2.71 -23.81 32.87
C GLN A 112 -1.64 -24.45 33.77
N GLU A 113 -1.21 -23.71 34.79
CA GLU A 113 -0.67 -24.25 36.04
C GLU A 113 -1.51 -23.55 37.12
N GLY A 114 -2.48 -24.20 37.76
CA GLY A 114 -2.27 -25.31 38.67
C GLY A 114 -1.81 -24.74 40.02
N GLU A 115 -2.76 -24.39 40.90
CA GLU A 115 -2.73 -24.53 42.38
C GLU A 115 -3.67 -23.56 43.15
N PHE A 116 -4.65 -24.15 43.85
CA PHE A 116 -5.04 -23.91 45.26
C PHE A 116 -5.87 -22.67 45.72
N LEU A 117 -7.22 -22.87 45.77
CA LEU A 117 -8.25 -22.49 46.80
C LEU A 117 -8.38 -21.04 47.39
N PRO A 118 -9.53 -20.61 48.00
CA PRO A 118 -10.87 -21.22 48.13
C PRO A 118 -12.08 -20.34 47.75
N GLN A 119 -13.22 -21.03 47.78
CA GLN A 119 -14.60 -20.72 47.39
C GLN A 119 -15.37 -19.86 48.43
N TRP A 120 -15.09 -18.55 48.53
CA TRP A 120 -15.83 -17.65 49.43
C TRP A 120 -16.13 -16.24 48.91
N GLN A 121 -16.26 -16.04 47.60
CA GLN A 121 -16.89 -14.84 47.03
C GLN A 121 -17.70 -15.22 45.80
N ARG A 122 -18.73 -16.06 46.03
CA ARG A 122 -19.86 -16.23 45.13
C ARG A 122 -21.07 -15.63 45.85
N GLU A 123 -21.13 -14.32 45.87
CA GLU A 123 -22.36 -13.53 46.02
C GLU A 123 -21.94 -12.05 45.85
N GLU A 124 -22.70 -11.34 45.02
CA GLU A 124 -22.57 -9.90 44.76
C GLU A 124 -21.40 -9.42 43.87
N SER A 125 -21.48 -9.73 42.57
CA SER A 125 -21.19 -8.75 41.51
C SER A 125 -21.74 -9.24 40.17
N ALA A 126 -23.07 -9.35 40.12
CA ALA A 126 -23.74 -9.10 38.87
C ALA A 126 -23.52 -7.62 38.51
N PHE A 127 -23.34 -7.35 37.20
CA PHE A 127 -23.17 -6.03 36.57
C PHE A 127 -21.78 -5.42 36.79
N ILE A 128 -20.94 -5.24 35.76
CA ILE A 128 -21.23 -4.64 34.46
C ILE A 128 -20.55 -5.45 33.34
N ALA A 129 -21.34 -6.21 32.59
CA ALA A 129 -20.98 -6.51 31.22
C ALA A 129 -21.17 -5.22 30.41
N PHE A 130 -20.09 -4.63 29.89
CA PHE A 130 -20.21 -3.57 28.88
C PHE A 130 -20.47 -4.24 27.53
N PRO A 131 -21.65 -4.10 26.91
CA PRO A 131 -21.85 -4.54 25.55
C PRO A 131 -21.11 -3.57 24.62
N TYR A 132 -20.01 -4.01 24.02
CA TYR A 132 -19.38 -3.27 22.93
C TYR A 132 -20.19 -3.51 21.65
N VAL A 133 -21.26 -2.74 21.46
CA VAL A 133 -21.96 -2.63 20.18
C VAL A 133 -21.24 -1.55 19.38
N GLY A 134 -20.62 -1.93 18.27
CA GLY A 134 -19.99 -1.00 17.35
C GLY A 134 -21.02 -0.11 16.66
N GLY A 135 -20.68 1.18 16.46
CA GLY A 135 -21.41 2.05 15.53
C GLY A 135 -22.06 3.31 16.11
N MET A 136 -21.74 3.74 17.34
CA MET A 136 -22.34 4.95 17.95
C MET A 136 -21.42 6.17 17.85
N SER A 137 -21.99 7.34 17.55
CA SER A 137 -21.25 8.60 17.40
C SER A 137 -20.89 9.21 18.77
N SER A 138 -19.84 10.04 18.82
CA SER A 138 -19.33 10.60 20.08
C SER A 138 -20.35 11.42 20.90
N ASN A 139 -21.44 11.86 20.28
CA ASN A 139 -22.52 12.60 20.94
C ASN A 139 -23.48 11.67 21.68
N GLU A 140 -23.72 10.46 21.15
CA GLU A 140 -24.61 9.47 21.77
C GLU A 140 -23.97 8.84 23.02
N MET A 141 -22.65 8.67 23.02
CA MET A 141 -21.90 8.22 24.20
C MET A 141 -22.03 9.19 25.38
N LYS A 142 -22.05 10.51 25.12
CA LYS A 142 -22.21 11.52 26.19
C LYS A 142 -23.59 11.43 26.83
N VAL A 143 -24.65 11.23 26.05
CA VAL A 143 -26.03 11.17 26.56
C VAL A 143 -26.23 9.94 27.45
N ILE A 144 -25.72 8.78 27.02
CA ILE A 144 -25.81 7.54 27.81
C ILE A 144 -25.02 7.69 29.10
N TRP A 145 -23.80 8.23 29.03
CA TRP A 145 -22.95 8.44 30.20
C TRP A 145 -23.57 9.41 31.21
N TRP A 146 -24.18 10.50 30.73
CA TRP A 146 -24.89 11.46 31.58
C TRP A 146 -26.12 10.85 32.27
N ASN A 147 -26.89 10.03 31.56
CA ASN A 147 -28.07 9.36 32.12
C ASN A 147 -27.69 8.29 33.17
N THR A 148 -26.59 7.56 32.97
CA THR A 148 -26.08 6.62 33.99
C THR A 148 -25.58 7.35 35.24
N ILE A 149 -24.94 8.51 35.10
CA ILE A 149 -24.48 9.33 36.24
C ILE A 149 -25.66 9.90 37.02
N ILE A 150 -26.69 10.40 36.33
CA ILE A 150 -27.91 10.91 36.98
C ILE A 150 -28.66 9.79 37.72
N SER A 151 -28.72 8.60 37.12
CA SER A 151 -29.37 7.44 37.76
C SER A 151 -28.60 7.00 39.02
N TRP A 152 -27.26 7.05 38.98
CA TRP A 152 -26.41 6.74 40.13
C TRP A 152 -26.55 7.79 41.25
N LEU A 153 -26.58 9.08 40.93
CA LEU A 153 -26.78 10.18 41.88
C LEU A 153 -28.15 10.11 42.59
N LYS A 154 -29.18 9.60 41.93
CA LYS A 154 -30.52 9.40 42.56
C LYS A 154 -30.60 8.16 43.45
N SER A 155 -29.62 7.26 43.40
CA SER A 155 -29.58 6.03 44.19
C SER A 155 -28.79 6.19 45.50
N ILE A 156 -28.19 7.36 45.76
CA ILE A 156 -27.48 7.64 47.01
C ILE A 156 -28.50 7.97 48.12
N PRO A 157 -28.60 7.15 49.19
CA PRO A 157 -29.51 7.44 50.29
C PRO A 157 -29.01 8.67 51.10
N VAL A 158 -29.89 9.68 51.23
CA VAL A 158 -29.71 10.84 52.10
C VAL A 158 -29.84 10.42 53.56
N LYS A 159 -28.76 9.86 54.14
CA LYS A 159 -28.67 9.63 55.58
C LYS A 159 -27.21 9.71 56.06
N LEU A 160 -26.76 10.94 56.26
CA LEU A 160 -25.75 11.31 57.26
C LEU A 160 -25.98 12.80 57.58
N ARG A 161 -27.07 13.04 58.30
CA ARG A 161 -27.40 14.29 58.98
C ARG A 161 -26.90 14.11 60.42
N LEU A 162 -26.03 15.02 60.87
CA LEU A 162 -25.73 15.35 62.28
C LEU A 162 -25.12 14.25 63.18
N VAL A 163 -23.83 14.39 63.47
CA VAL A 163 -23.26 14.13 64.80
C VAL A 163 -22.28 15.28 65.10
N CYS A 164 -22.79 16.29 65.80
CA CYS A 164 -22.10 16.90 66.93
C CYS A 164 -22.79 16.36 68.19
#